data_AF-A0A2S7CX52-F1
#
_entry.id   AF-A0A2S7CX52-F1
#
_cell.length_a   1.000
_cell.length_b   1.000
_cell.length_c   1.000
_cell.angle_alpha   90.00
_cell.angle_beta   90.00
_cell.angle_gamma   90.00
#
_symmetry.space_group_name_H-M   'P 1'
#
loop_
_entity.id
_entity.type
_entity.pdbx_description
1 polymer ?
#
loop_
_entity_poly.entity_id
_entity_poly.type
_entity_poly.pdbx_seq_one_letter_code
_entity_poly.pdbx_strand_id
1 'polypeptide(L)'
;MLAKFLKIALLGGCILLAVLAALYAVSQRWPIPDAQRQALAQLRQPLPPLRGANLFAALWSLSYAVPEAQRETVLAKDVERLNRLPQEVPLQSAAADYPRLPRWPSTAPALCSASAGGCLQRVREQPQAYADALATQAPMLSRMRALANYSDYRSPFRPRADMALPELPRMPLSMTASALDFVQGRTTQALSDVCSDAQVARVLLRSSDNLAITMIGAAMLRGNAQLFADMLAELPMQAPLPARCAAAFAPAAMEEISLCNALHGESRMVFSMLQNASVQDGDRAWLDRISPRLLDRERTQALLAPTFTWACSAPVRAVLAQDRALPPGMVPMPDTATVACVANATGCLLANVAHPDYANYQHRLQDTAAALRTVTALLWLRDRPADTRPLALRLAELPPALRGQARPLQADGDGKHLSIARYARGEEGAADDRWPVPASRLALEPTGIAIQ
;
A
#
# COMPACT_ATOMS: atom_id res chain seq x y z
N MET A 1 -57.03 -29.88 -33.42
CA MET A 1 -55.55 -29.91 -33.37
C MET A 1 -54.98 -28.92 -32.34
N LEU A 2 -55.51 -27.70 -32.25
CA LEU A 2 -55.08 -26.65 -31.30
C LEU A 2 -55.02 -27.10 -29.82
N ALA A 3 -56.03 -27.82 -29.34
CA ALA A 3 -56.09 -28.28 -27.94
C ALA A 3 -55.05 -29.37 -27.57
N LYS A 4 -54.59 -30.18 -28.53
CA LYS A 4 -53.52 -31.16 -28.31
C LYS A 4 -52.15 -30.47 -28.25
N PHE A 5 -51.93 -29.50 -29.13
CA PHE A 5 -50.74 -28.65 -29.12
C PHE A 5 -50.61 -27.85 -27.81
N LEU A 6 -51.71 -27.25 -27.33
CA LEU A 6 -51.71 -26.49 -26.09
C LEU A 6 -51.39 -27.39 -24.87
N LYS A 7 -51.90 -28.62 -24.83
CA LYS A 7 -51.58 -29.59 -23.77
C LYS A 7 -50.11 -30.04 -23.77
N ILE A 8 -49.55 -30.30 -24.94
CA ILE A 8 -48.12 -30.68 -25.08
C ILE A 8 -47.22 -29.50 -24.68
N ALA A 9 -47.56 -28.28 -25.11
CA ALA A 9 -46.84 -27.07 -24.73
C ALA A 9 -46.91 -26.82 -23.21
N LEU A 10 -48.08 -26.99 -22.59
CA LEU A 10 -48.27 -26.84 -21.15
C LEU A 10 -47.51 -27.91 -20.35
N LEU A 11 -47.54 -29.17 -20.81
CA LEU A 11 -46.78 -30.27 -20.20
C LEU A 11 -45.27 -30.02 -20.31
N GLY A 12 -44.79 -29.59 -21.47
CA GLY A 12 -43.39 -29.19 -21.68
C GLY A 12 -42.97 -28.05 -20.75
N GLY A 13 -43.84 -27.04 -20.60
CA GLY A 13 -43.62 -25.94 -19.65
C GLY A 13 -43.56 -26.41 -18.19
N CYS A 14 -44.44 -27.32 -17.78
CA CYS A 14 -44.44 -27.88 -16.42
C CYS A 14 -43.17 -28.72 -16.15
N ILE A 15 -42.74 -29.54 -17.11
CA ILE A 15 -41.50 -30.33 -16.99
C ILE A 15 -40.30 -29.39 -16.86
N LEU A 16 -40.22 -28.34 -17.68
CA LEU A 16 -39.14 -27.36 -17.60
C LEU A 16 -39.12 -26.67 -16.23
N LEU A 17 -40.26 -26.23 -15.71
CA LEU A 17 -40.36 -25.63 -14.38
C LEU A 17 -39.94 -26.60 -13.27
N ALA A 18 -40.33 -27.87 -13.35
CA ALA A 18 -39.94 -28.90 -12.39
C ALA A 18 -38.41 -29.14 -12.42
N VAL A 19 -37.80 -29.19 -13.61
CA VAL A 19 -36.35 -29.32 -13.77
C VAL A 19 -35.63 -28.10 -13.18
N LEU A 20 -36.09 -26.88 -13.46
CA LEU A 20 -35.51 -25.66 -12.90
C LEU A 20 -35.62 -25.61 -11.38
N ALA A 21 -36.76 -26.01 -10.81
CA ALA A 21 -36.95 -26.09 -9.37
C ALA A 21 -36.04 -27.16 -8.73
N ALA A 22 -35.88 -28.31 -9.37
CA ALA A 22 -34.96 -29.36 -8.91
C ALA A 22 -33.51 -28.89 -8.95
N LEU A 23 -33.07 -28.24 -10.03
CA LEU A 23 -31.72 -27.66 -10.15
C LEU A 23 -31.46 -26.61 -9.08
N TYR A 24 -32.44 -25.73 -8.83
CA TYR A 24 -32.34 -24.72 -7.78
C TYR A 24 -32.26 -25.35 -6.38
N ALA A 25 -33.08 -26.37 -6.09
CA ALA A 25 -33.06 -27.07 -4.80
C ALA A 25 -31.75 -27.85 -4.57
N VAL A 26 -31.22 -28.50 -5.61
CA VAL A 26 -29.90 -29.16 -5.57
C VAL A 26 -28.80 -28.13 -5.32
N SER A 27 -28.84 -27.00 -6.03
CA SER A 27 -27.89 -25.90 -5.88
C SER A 27 -27.89 -25.31 -4.47
N GLN A 28 -29.07 -25.06 -3.89
CA GLN A 28 -29.20 -24.55 -2.52
C GLN A 28 -28.59 -25.48 -1.47
N ARG A 29 -28.58 -26.80 -1.71
CA ARG A 29 -28.03 -27.80 -0.80
C ARG A 29 -26.60 -28.20 -1.15
N TRP A 30 -26.04 -27.67 -2.24
CA TRP A 30 -24.69 -28.01 -2.66
C TRP A 30 -23.68 -27.57 -1.60
N PRO A 31 -22.75 -28.40 -1.12
CA PRO A 31 -21.86 -28.01 -0.04
C PRO A 31 -20.90 -26.89 -0.47
N ILE A 32 -20.61 -25.96 0.44
CA ILE A 32 -19.50 -25.00 0.27
C ILE A 32 -18.19 -25.80 0.38
N PRO A 33 -17.25 -25.75 -0.59
CA PRO A 33 -15.97 -26.44 -0.48
C PRO A 33 -15.19 -26.16 0.81
N ASP A 34 -14.51 -27.16 1.35
CA ASP A 34 -13.78 -27.07 2.63
C ASP A 34 -12.75 -25.94 2.65
N ALA A 35 -12.00 -25.76 1.55
CA ALA A 35 -11.03 -24.68 1.41
C ALA A 35 -11.67 -23.29 1.52
N GLN A 36 -12.86 -23.10 0.94
CA GLN A 36 -13.61 -21.84 1.06
C GLN A 36 -14.11 -21.61 2.49
N ARG A 37 -14.59 -22.66 3.17
CA ARG A 37 -15.02 -22.56 4.58
C ARG A 37 -13.85 -22.20 5.50
N GLN A 38 -12.69 -22.82 5.31
CA GLN A 38 -11.48 -22.54 6.08
C GLN A 38 -10.98 -21.11 5.84
N ALA A 39 -10.93 -20.67 4.58
CA ALA A 39 -10.56 -19.29 4.25
C ALA A 39 -11.52 -18.28 4.89
N LEU A 40 -12.84 -18.53 4.83
CA LEU A 40 -13.83 -17.64 5.45
C LEU A 40 -13.70 -17.62 6.98
N ALA A 41 -13.45 -18.77 7.60
CA ALA A 41 -13.21 -18.85 9.04
C ALA A 41 -11.97 -18.04 9.46
N GLN A 42 -10.89 -18.07 8.65
CA GLN A 42 -9.69 -17.25 8.87
C GLN A 42 -10.01 -15.74 8.80
N LEU A 43 -10.80 -15.29 7.83
CA LEU A 43 -11.17 -13.87 7.70
C LEU A 43 -12.08 -13.38 8.84
N ARG A 44 -12.90 -14.27 9.40
CA ARG A 44 -13.79 -14.00 10.54
C ARG A 44 -13.06 -13.88 11.88
N GLN A 45 -11.76 -14.23 11.94
CA GLN A 45 -10.99 -14.07 13.16
C GLN A 45 -10.89 -12.59 13.57
N PRO A 46 -10.92 -12.30 14.89
CA PRO A 46 -10.77 -10.94 15.38
C PRO A 46 -9.40 -10.37 14.99
N LEU A 47 -9.36 -9.05 14.77
CA LEU A 47 -8.09 -8.36 14.55
C LEU A 47 -7.20 -8.49 15.79
N PRO A 48 -5.87 -8.64 15.62
CA PRO A 48 -4.95 -8.55 16.73
C PRO A 48 -5.06 -7.17 17.42
N PRO A 49 -4.72 -7.07 18.72
CA PRO A 49 -4.67 -5.79 19.41
C PRO A 49 -3.62 -4.86 18.78
N LEU A 50 -3.78 -3.56 18.99
CA LEU A 50 -2.75 -2.59 18.61
C LEU A 50 -1.48 -2.84 19.44
N ARG A 51 -0.32 -2.66 18.81
CA ARG A 51 1.00 -2.81 19.43
C ARG A 51 1.50 -1.52 20.08
N GLY A 52 0.80 -0.41 19.88
CA GLY A 52 1.08 0.87 20.53
C GLY A 52 0.14 1.98 20.04
N ALA A 53 0.62 3.23 20.07
CA ALA A 53 -0.18 4.40 19.75
C ALA A 53 -0.69 4.35 18.30
N ASN A 54 -1.98 4.60 18.11
CA ASN A 54 -2.65 4.54 16.82
C ASN A 54 -2.46 5.83 16.03
N LEU A 55 -1.81 5.74 14.87
CA LEU A 55 -1.56 6.84 13.94
C LEU A 55 -2.86 7.44 13.35
N PHE A 56 -3.97 6.71 13.37
CA PHE A 56 -5.21 7.12 12.70
C PHE A 56 -5.73 8.50 13.14
N ALA A 57 -5.76 8.80 14.44
CA ALA A 57 -6.29 10.07 14.94
C ALA A 57 -5.47 11.29 14.48
N ALA A 58 -4.15 11.11 14.35
CA ALA A 58 -3.27 12.15 13.83
C ALA A 58 -3.51 12.38 12.34
N LEU A 59 -3.73 11.32 11.56
CA LEU A 59 -4.03 11.42 10.13
C LEU A 59 -5.42 11.99 9.87
N TRP A 60 -6.44 11.53 10.61
CA TRP A 60 -7.82 12.00 10.48
C TRP A 60 -7.96 13.52 10.61
N SER A 61 -7.14 14.12 11.48
CA SER A 61 -7.13 15.57 11.76
C SER A 61 -5.95 16.32 11.13
N LEU A 62 -5.16 15.68 10.25
CA LEU A 62 -3.87 16.19 9.78
C LEU A 62 -4.01 17.58 9.11
N SER A 63 -5.03 17.77 8.28
CA SER A 63 -5.29 19.01 7.53
C SER A 63 -5.96 20.13 8.34
N TYR A 64 -6.29 19.89 9.61
CA TYR A 64 -7.03 20.84 10.46
C TYR A 64 -6.23 21.21 11.71
N ALA A 65 -6.35 22.44 12.20
CA ALA A 65 -5.67 22.96 13.38
C ALA A 65 -6.22 22.41 14.73
N VAL A 66 -6.55 21.12 14.78
CA VAL A 66 -7.01 20.41 16.00
C VAL A 66 -5.84 20.26 16.99
N PRO A 67 -5.94 20.76 18.24
CA PRO A 67 -4.92 20.54 19.27
C PRO A 67 -4.69 19.05 19.52
N GLU A 68 -3.45 18.64 19.77
CA GLU A 68 -3.08 17.21 19.92
C GLU A 68 -3.93 16.49 20.97
N ALA A 69 -4.13 17.12 22.14
CA ALA A 69 -4.96 16.59 23.23
C ALA A 69 -6.45 16.40 22.85
N GLN A 70 -6.93 17.05 21.78
CA GLN A 70 -8.32 16.96 21.35
C GLN A 70 -8.54 15.98 20.19
N ARG A 71 -7.48 15.50 19.52
CA ARG A 71 -7.59 14.67 18.31
C ARG A 71 -8.40 13.40 18.53
N GLU A 72 -8.11 12.70 19.63
CA GLU A 72 -8.85 11.47 19.99
C GLU A 72 -10.32 11.75 20.31
N THR A 73 -10.62 12.89 20.94
CA THR A 73 -12.01 13.29 21.22
C THR A 73 -12.76 13.64 19.94
N VAL A 74 -12.12 14.34 19.00
CA VAL A 74 -12.69 14.66 17.68
C VAL A 74 -12.96 13.37 16.90
N LEU A 75 -12.01 12.44 16.88
CA LEU A 75 -12.16 11.14 16.24
C LEU A 75 -13.31 10.32 16.87
N ALA A 76 -13.39 10.26 18.20
CA ALA A 76 -14.45 9.52 18.89
C ALA A 76 -15.85 10.05 18.53
N LYS A 77 -16.03 11.37 18.46
CA LYS A 77 -17.27 12.00 17.99
C LYS A 77 -17.63 11.59 16.57
N ASP A 78 -16.63 11.55 15.68
CA ASP A 78 -16.83 11.18 14.29
C ASP A 78 -17.18 9.69 14.11
N VAL A 79 -16.57 8.81 14.91
CA VAL A 79 -16.91 7.37 14.95
C VAL A 79 -18.36 7.19 15.40
N GLU A 80 -18.77 7.89 16.45
CA GLU A 80 -20.15 7.85 16.96
C GLU A 80 -21.16 8.36 15.92
N ARG A 81 -20.84 9.49 15.25
CA ARG A 81 -21.66 10.04 14.16
C ARG A 81 -21.80 9.03 13.02
N LEU A 82 -20.69 8.48 12.52
CA LEU A 82 -20.72 7.51 11.42
C LEU A 82 -21.52 6.25 11.73
N ASN A 83 -21.48 5.79 12.99
CA ASN A 83 -22.24 4.63 13.43
C ASN A 83 -23.76 4.87 13.41
N ARG A 84 -24.20 6.14 13.54
CA ARG A 84 -25.62 6.53 13.46
C ARG A 84 -26.08 6.86 12.04
N LEU A 85 -25.15 7.27 11.16
CA LEU A 85 -25.50 7.64 9.79
C LEU A 85 -25.89 6.41 8.95
N PRO A 86 -26.94 6.51 8.11
CA PRO A 86 -27.21 5.52 7.07
C PRO A 86 -26.00 5.29 6.15
N GLN A 87 -26.02 4.18 5.41
CA GLN A 87 -25.11 3.97 4.28
C GLN A 87 -25.30 5.13 3.27
N GLU A 88 -24.25 5.46 2.51
CA GLU A 88 -24.24 6.49 1.43
C GLU A 88 -24.32 7.95 1.89
N VAL A 89 -24.68 8.22 3.15
CA VAL A 89 -24.62 9.56 3.72
C VAL A 89 -23.17 9.88 4.11
N PRO A 90 -22.52 10.88 3.50
CA PRO A 90 -21.14 11.22 3.81
C PRO A 90 -21.02 11.79 5.23
N LEU A 91 -19.96 11.40 5.93
CA LEU A 91 -19.64 11.93 7.25
C LEU A 91 -19.16 13.38 7.14
N GLN A 92 -19.82 14.28 7.87
CA GLN A 92 -19.27 15.60 8.18
C GLN A 92 -18.43 15.51 9.45
N SER A 93 -17.11 15.53 9.27
CA SER A 93 -16.14 15.40 10.36
C SER A 93 -16.19 16.62 11.30
N ALA A 94 -16.17 16.36 12.60
CA ALA A 94 -15.96 17.36 13.65
C ALA A 94 -14.60 18.07 13.54
N ALA A 95 -13.63 17.51 12.80
CA ALA A 95 -12.37 18.20 12.51
C ALA A 95 -12.61 19.47 11.66
N ALA A 96 -13.70 19.52 10.87
CA ALA A 96 -14.05 20.68 10.06
C ALA A 96 -14.44 21.92 10.87
N ASP A 97 -14.73 21.76 12.17
CA ASP A 97 -14.98 22.88 13.10
C ASP A 97 -13.69 23.66 13.41
N TYR A 98 -12.53 23.13 13.04
CA TYR A 98 -11.22 23.76 13.25
C TYR A 98 -10.69 24.37 11.95
N PRO A 99 -9.89 25.45 12.03
CA PRO A 99 -9.28 26.05 10.84
C PRO A 99 -8.47 25.04 10.03
N ARG A 100 -8.63 25.03 8.70
CA ARG A 100 -7.76 24.26 7.82
C ARG A 100 -6.35 24.85 7.79
N LEU A 101 -5.36 23.96 7.75
CA LEU A 101 -3.98 24.38 7.57
C LEU A 101 -3.75 24.89 6.14
N PRO A 102 -2.78 25.82 5.95
CA PRO A 102 -2.48 26.38 4.64
C PRO A 102 -2.24 25.29 3.58
N ARG A 103 -2.68 25.56 2.35
CA ARG A 103 -2.29 24.75 1.18
C ARG A 103 -0.91 25.19 0.69
N TRP A 104 -0.27 24.35 -0.11
CA TRP A 104 0.94 24.75 -0.83
C TRP A 104 0.66 26.00 -1.68
N PRO A 105 1.50 27.04 -1.65
CA PRO A 105 1.25 28.24 -2.43
C PRO A 105 1.20 27.94 -3.93
N SER A 106 0.22 28.49 -4.64
CA SER A 106 0.05 28.24 -6.08
C SER A 106 1.18 28.82 -6.95
N THR A 107 1.90 29.81 -6.42
CA THR A 107 3.06 30.44 -7.06
C THR A 107 4.38 29.76 -6.72
N ALA A 108 4.37 28.79 -5.79
CA ALA A 108 5.58 28.10 -5.37
C ALA A 108 5.99 27.01 -6.37
N PRO A 109 7.28 26.65 -6.44
CA PRO A 109 7.74 25.53 -7.25
C PRO A 109 7.04 24.22 -6.89
N ALA A 110 7.03 23.27 -7.83
CA ALA A 110 6.44 21.96 -7.60
C ALA A 110 7.18 21.20 -6.48
N LEU A 111 6.42 20.53 -5.62
CA LEU A 111 7.00 19.67 -4.58
C LEU A 111 7.79 18.50 -5.18
N CYS A 112 8.77 18.01 -4.42
CA CYS A 112 9.45 16.77 -4.75
C CYS A 112 8.46 15.59 -4.86
N SER A 113 8.74 14.69 -5.78
CA SER A 113 8.00 13.43 -5.94
C SER A 113 8.91 12.25 -5.67
N ALA A 114 8.34 11.17 -5.16
CA ALA A 114 9.00 9.88 -5.01
C ALA A 114 9.38 9.23 -6.35
N SER A 115 8.68 9.56 -7.44
CA SER A 115 8.90 8.95 -8.78
C SER A 115 9.80 9.76 -9.70
N ALA A 116 9.82 11.08 -9.54
CA ALA A 116 10.65 11.98 -10.33
C ALA A 116 11.94 12.28 -9.56
N GLY A 117 13.00 11.53 -9.86
CA GLY A 117 14.34 11.75 -9.31
C GLY A 117 14.82 13.20 -9.46
N GLY A 118 15.97 13.52 -8.86
CA GLY A 118 16.57 14.87 -8.95
C GLY A 118 15.93 15.91 -8.01
N CYS A 119 15.28 15.48 -6.93
CA CYS A 119 14.71 16.38 -5.92
C CYS A 119 15.76 17.38 -5.37
N LEU A 120 16.95 16.91 -4.99
CA LEU A 120 18.03 17.77 -4.49
C LEU A 120 18.44 18.84 -5.52
N GLN A 121 18.53 18.45 -6.80
CA GLN A 121 18.90 19.36 -7.88
C GLN A 121 17.84 20.45 -8.09
N ARG A 122 16.54 20.07 -8.16
CA ARG A 122 15.44 21.03 -8.28
C ARG A 122 15.42 22.04 -7.14
N VAL A 123 15.66 21.58 -5.90
CA VAL A 123 15.69 22.47 -4.73
C VAL A 123 16.90 23.41 -4.78
N ARG A 124 18.06 22.92 -5.26
CA ARG A 124 19.28 23.73 -5.44
C ARG A 124 19.15 24.82 -6.49
N GLU A 125 18.31 24.63 -7.50
CA GLU A 125 18.04 25.64 -8.54
C GLU A 125 17.23 26.83 -8.02
N GLN A 126 16.37 26.63 -7.01
CA GLN A 126 15.47 27.67 -6.49
C GLN A 126 15.34 27.63 -4.94
N PRO A 127 16.45 27.66 -4.18
CA PRO A 127 16.43 27.35 -2.75
C PRO A 127 15.60 28.35 -1.94
N GLN A 128 15.63 29.63 -2.30
CA GLN A 128 14.86 30.67 -1.59
C GLN A 128 13.36 30.51 -1.84
N ALA A 129 12.94 30.21 -3.08
CA ALA A 129 11.52 30.02 -3.39
C ALA A 129 10.92 28.83 -2.62
N TYR A 130 11.68 27.74 -2.46
CA TYR A 130 11.27 26.63 -1.59
C TYR A 130 11.25 27.03 -0.12
N ALA A 131 12.25 27.78 0.36
CA ALA A 131 12.31 28.23 1.75
C ALA A 131 11.10 29.09 2.12
N ASP A 132 10.75 30.08 1.28
CA ASP A 132 9.61 30.96 1.48
C ASP A 132 8.29 30.18 1.48
N ALA A 133 8.13 29.24 0.54
CA ALA A 133 6.95 28.39 0.47
C ALA A 133 6.83 27.46 1.69
N LEU A 134 7.94 26.82 2.11
CA LEU A 134 7.97 25.92 3.26
C LEU A 134 7.73 26.65 4.59
N ALA A 135 8.13 27.92 4.71
CA ALA A 135 7.83 28.72 5.90
C ALA A 135 6.32 28.82 6.15
N THR A 136 5.50 28.94 5.09
CA THR A 136 4.03 28.93 5.21
C THR A 136 3.44 27.57 5.64
N GLN A 137 4.23 26.50 5.55
CA GLN A 137 3.84 25.12 5.87
C GLN A 137 4.36 24.65 7.23
N ALA A 138 5.00 25.51 8.02
CA ALA A 138 5.59 25.14 9.32
C ALA A 138 4.62 24.38 10.25
N PRO A 139 3.31 24.76 10.38
CA PRO A 139 2.37 23.99 11.19
C PRO A 139 2.12 22.56 10.68
N MET A 140 2.06 22.38 9.35
CA MET A 140 1.88 21.06 8.74
C MET A 140 3.14 20.20 8.93
N LEU A 141 4.32 20.75 8.68
CA LEU A 141 5.59 20.05 8.86
C LEU A 141 5.81 19.60 10.31
N SER A 142 5.46 20.44 11.29
CA SER A 142 5.51 20.06 12.71
C SER A 142 4.61 18.85 13.01
N ARG A 143 3.40 18.82 12.45
CA ARG A 143 2.48 17.69 12.61
C ARG A 143 2.99 16.42 11.93
N MET A 144 3.56 16.54 10.73
CA MET A 144 4.16 15.43 10.02
C MET A 144 5.32 14.81 10.82
N ARG A 145 6.20 15.63 11.41
CA ARG A 145 7.28 15.15 12.28
C ARG A 145 6.76 14.40 13.50
N ALA A 146 5.65 14.87 14.09
CA ALA A 146 5.01 14.22 15.23
C ALA A 146 4.43 12.82 14.90
N LEU A 147 4.20 12.49 13.62
CA LEU A 147 3.72 11.15 13.23
C LEU A 147 4.71 10.03 13.59
N ALA A 148 5.99 10.36 13.77
CA ALA A 148 7.01 9.39 14.18
C ALA A 148 6.84 8.88 15.63
N ASN A 149 5.95 9.50 16.42
CA ASN A 149 5.62 9.06 17.78
C ASN A 149 4.60 7.92 17.82
N TYR A 150 4.04 7.53 16.66
CA TYR A 150 3.07 6.45 16.54
C TYR A 150 3.74 5.18 16.04
N SER A 151 3.25 4.03 16.48
CA SER A 151 3.87 2.73 16.21
C SER A 151 2.93 1.71 15.55
N ASP A 152 1.65 2.07 15.41
CA ASP A 152 0.63 1.24 14.81
C ASP A 152 -0.41 2.08 14.06
N TYR A 153 -1.22 1.46 13.21
CA TYR A 153 -2.28 2.13 12.45
C TYR A 153 -3.49 1.20 12.35
N ARG A 154 -4.68 1.71 12.71
CA ARG A 154 -5.96 1.03 12.46
C ARG A 154 -7.10 2.02 12.39
N SER A 155 -7.97 1.85 11.41
CA SER A 155 -9.22 2.62 11.35
C SER A 155 -10.17 2.19 12.48
N PRO A 156 -10.69 3.12 13.31
CA PRO A 156 -11.73 2.81 14.28
C PRO A 156 -13.13 2.78 13.64
N PHE A 157 -13.24 3.20 12.38
CA PHE A 157 -14.52 3.25 11.70
C PHE A 157 -14.98 1.84 11.31
N ARG A 158 -16.30 1.61 11.39
CA ARG A 158 -16.89 0.40 10.82
C ARG A 158 -16.58 0.33 9.32
N PRO A 159 -16.30 -0.85 8.75
CA PRO A 159 -16.10 -1.00 7.32
C PRO A 159 -17.34 -0.51 6.53
N ARG A 160 -17.14 0.43 5.60
CA ARG A 160 -18.12 0.92 4.63
C ARG A 160 -17.43 1.24 3.31
N ALA A 161 -18.14 1.10 2.20
CA ALA A 161 -17.63 1.42 0.86
C ALA A 161 -17.37 2.91 0.63
N ASP A 162 -18.25 3.73 1.18
CA ASP A 162 -18.27 5.18 1.04
C ASP A 162 -17.42 5.88 2.12
N MET A 163 -16.67 5.11 2.91
CA MET A 163 -15.83 5.69 3.96
C MET A 163 -14.62 6.38 3.33
N ALA A 164 -14.50 7.68 3.59
CA ALA A 164 -13.30 8.43 3.23
C ALA A 164 -12.07 7.87 3.95
N LEU A 165 -10.97 7.72 3.20
CA LEU A 165 -9.66 7.51 3.81
C LEU A 165 -9.32 8.71 4.72
N PRO A 166 -8.55 8.51 5.81
CA PRO A 166 -7.99 9.65 6.52
C PRO A 166 -7.10 10.48 5.60
N GLU A 167 -6.82 11.72 5.98
CA GLU A 167 -5.86 12.54 5.23
C GLU A 167 -4.51 11.83 5.18
N LEU A 168 -3.94 11.72 3.97
CA LEU A 168 -2.68 11.04 3.78
C LEU A 168 -1.51 11.92 4.26
N PRO A 169 -0.43 11.33 4.82
CA PRO A 169 0.80 12.08 5.04
C PRO A 169 1.24 12.76 3.74
N ARG A 170 1.52 14.07 3.81
CA ARG A 170 1.92 14.86 2.64
C ARG A 170 3.39 14.62 2.29
N MET A 171 3.76 13.39 1.96
CA MET A 171 5.15 12.99 1.67
C MET A 171 5.91 13.96 0.74
N PRO A 172 5.33 14.45 -0.39
CA PRO A 172 6.00 15.46 -1.21
C PRO A 172 6.49 16.69 -0.42
N LEU A 173 5.71 17.14 0.56
CA LEU A 173 6.03 18.28 1.40
C LEU A 173 7.23 18.00 2.31
N SER A 174 7.25 16.86 3.02
CA SER A 174 8.37 16.53 3.90
C SER A 174 9.65 16.19 3.14
N MET A 175 9.54 15.50 2.00
CA MET A 175 10.69 15.29 1.11
C MET A 175 11.31 16.61 0.65
N THR A 176 10.48 17.58 0.27
CA THR A 176 10.94 18.90 -0.16
C THR A 176 11.63 19.64 1.00
N ALA A 177 11.08 19.57 2.22
CA ALA A 177 11.69 20.15 3.41
C ALA A 177 13.06 19.53 3.72
N SER A 178 13.16 18.21 3.72
CA SER A 178 14.42 17.49 3.96
C SER A 178 15.46 17.77 2.86
N ALA A 179 15.03 17.86 1.60
CA ALA A 179 15.91 18.23 0.50
C ALA A 179 16.43 19.66 0.64
N LEU A 180 15.60 20.62 1.06
CA LEU A 180 16.04 21.99 1.33
C LEU A 180 17.01 22.05 2.50
N ASP A 181 16.72 21.34 3.60
CA ASP A 181 17.62 21.24 4.74
C ASP A 181 18.99 20.71 4.31
N PHE A 182 19.02 19.66 3.48
CA PHE A 182 20.26 19.10 2.95
C PHE A 182 21.03 20.10 2.06
N VAL A 183 20.34 20.72 1.09
CA VAL A 183 20.94 21.72 0.19
C VAL A 183 21.50 22.93 0.94
N GLN A 184 20.87 23.31 2.06
CA GLN A 184 21.33 24.41 2.92
C GLN A 184 22.36 23.98 3.97
N GLY A 185 22.90 22.76 3.89
CA GLY A 185 23.95 22.26 4.77
C GLY A 185 23.48 21.76 6.14
N ARG A 186 22.16 21.70 6.40
CA ARG A 186 21.57 21.06 7.59
C ARG A 186 21.47 19.55 7.41
N THR A 187 22.59 18.93 7.02
CA THR A 187 22.69 17.52 6.62
C THR A 187 22.17 16.54 7.66
N THR A 188 22.57 16.69 8.92
CA THR A 188 22.13 15.77 9.99
C THR A 188 20.63 15.83 10.22
N GLN A 189 20.04 17.03 10.14
CA GLN A 189 18.60 17.22 10.27
C GLN A 189 17.85 16.58 9.10
N ALA A 190 18.30 16.86 7.87
CA ALA A 190 17.72 16.27 6.66
C ALA A 190 17.71 14.74 6.68
N LEU A 191 18.86 14.12 7.01
CA LEU A 191 18.95 12.66 7.11
C LEU A 191 18.05 12.12 8.23
N SER A 192 18.00 12.81 9.38
CA SER A 192 17.14 12.41 10.50
C SER A 192 15.66 12.43 10.11
N ASP A 193 15.22 13.45 9.37
CA ASP A 193 13.83 13.61 8.97
C ASP A 193 13.41 12.60 7.89
N VAL A 194 14.24 12.35 6.87
CA VAL A 194 13.99 11.29 5.88
C VAL A 194 13.88 9.92 6.54
N CYS A 195 14.74 9.62 7.52
CA CYS A 195 14.67 8.37 8.27
C CYS A 195 13.45 8.32 9.21
N SER A 196 12.98 9.47 9.72
CA SER A 196 11.72 9.58 10.47
C SER A 196 10.52 9.20 9.60
N ASP A 197 10.45 9.78 8.40
CA ASP A 197 9.36 9.59 7.47
C ASP A 197 9.32 8.16 6.94
N ALA A 198 10.50 7.55 6.73
CA ALA A 198 10.60 6.12 6.43
C ALA A 198 10.03 5.25 7.56
N GLN A 199 10.22 5.59 8.83
CA GLN A 199 9.60 4.85 9.93
C GLN A 199 8.08 4.99 9.97
N VAL A 200 7.56 6.21 9.74
CA VAL A 200 6.11 6.43 9.60
C VAL A 200 5.55 5.60 8.43
N ALA A 201 6.29 5.53 7.32
CA ALA A 201 5.92 4.72 6.18
C ALA A 201 5.85 3.22 6.51
N ARG A 202 6.78 2.69 7.32
CA ARG A 202 6.73 1.30 7.81
C ARG A 202 5.52 1.03 8.70
N VAL A 203 5.10 2.00 9.53
CA VAL A 203 3.87 1.88 10.33
C VAL A 203 2.67 1.68 9.41
N LEU A 204 2.52 2.52 8.38
CA LEU A 204 1.42 2.42 7.40
C LEU A 204 1.48 1.13 6.58
N LEU A 205 2.68 0.74 6.14
CA LEU A 205 2.94 -0.46 5.35
C LEU A 205 2.52 -1.74 6.08
N ARG A 206 2.95 -1.90 7.33
CA ARG A 206 2.78 -3.17 8.07
C ARG A 206 1.41 -3.32 8.73
N SER A 207 0.80 -2.21 9.11
CA SER A 207 -0.24 -2.20 10.14
C SER A 207 -1.65 -2.11 9.58
N SER A 208 -1.82 -1.84 8.28
CA SER A 208 -3.13 -1.48 7.77
C SER A 208 -4.06 -2.67 7.55
N ASP A 209 -5.28 -2.50 8.05
CA ASP A 209 -6.51 -3.18 7.66
C ASP A 209 -7.09 -2.59 6.35
N ASN A 210 -6.22 -2.03 5.51
CA ASN A 210 -6.62 -1.30 4.30
C ASN A 210 -5.49 -1.39 3.26
N LEU A 211 -5.81 -1.94 2.09
CA LEU A 211 -4.86 -2.12 1.01
C LEU A 211 -4.30 -0.80 0.47
N ALA A 212 -5.14 0.24 0.36
CA ALA A 212 -4.70 1.55 -0.11
C ALA A 212 -3.64 2.14 0.82
N ILE A 213 -3.85 2.06 2.14
CA ILE A 213 -2.88 2.56 3.13
C ILE A 213 -1.57 1.76 3.08
N THR A 214 -1.64 0.43 2.88
CA THR A 214 -0.43 -0.41 2.67
C THR A 214 0.36 0.12 1.47
N MET A 215 -0.31 0.37 0.34
CA MET A 215 0.33 0.84 -0.89
C MET A 215 0.92 2.25 -0.74
N ILE A 216 0.26 3.13 0.01
CA ILE A 216 0.77 4.45 0.35
C ILE A 216 2.03 4.33 1.22
N GLY A 217 2.01 3.49 2.25
CA GLY A 217 3.19 3.20 3.07
C GLY A 217 4.36 2.66 2.26
N ALA A 218 4.10 1.74 1.31
CA ALA A 218 5.11 1.21 0.40
C ALA A 218 5.75 2.32 -0.46
N ALA A 219 4.91 3.16 -1.09
CA ALA A 219 5.39 4.27 -1.91
C ALA A 219 6.20 5.30 -1.08
N MET A 220 5.73 5.60 0.12
CA MET A 220 6.40 6.49 1.06
C MET A 220 7.77 5.98 1.49
N LEU A 221 7.86 4.71 1.84
CA LEU A 221 9.10 4.10 2.29
C LEU A 221 10.15 4.11 1.19
N ARG A 222 9.73 3.74 -0.02
CA ARG A 222 10.59 3.69 -1.20
C ARG A 222 11.07 5.08 -1.63
N GLY A 223 10.20 6.09 -1.65
CA GLY A 223 10.64 7.45 -2.01
C GLY A 223 11.58 8.08 -0.97
N ASN A 224 11.39 7.80 0.32
CA ASN A 224 12.34 8.20 1.36
C ASN A 224 13.68 7.44 1.22
N ALA A 225 13.66 6.15 0.88
CA ALA A 225 14.86 5.39 0.57
C ALA A 225 15.64 6.00 -0.61
N GLN A 226 14.94 6.42 -1.67
CA GLN A 226 15.58 7.06 -2.83
C GLN A 226 16.21 8.40 -2.45
N LEU A 227 15.48 9.27 -1.72
CA LEU A 227 16.00 10.56 -1.29
C LEU A 227 17.19 10.39 -0.33
N PHE A 228 17.15 9.40 0.56
CA PHE A 228 18.28 9.06 1.41
C PHE A 228 19.51 8.63 0.59
N ALA A 229 19.34 7.78 -0.43
CA ALA A 229 20.42 7.39 -1.33
C ALA A 229 20.99 8.60 -2.11
N ASP A 230 20.13 9.49 -2.60
CA ASP A 230 20.54 10.74 -3.26
C ASP A 230 21.39 11.62 -2.33
N MET A 231 21.02 11.75 -1.06
CA MET A 231 21.81 12.47 -0.05
C MET A 231 23.16 11.78 0.19
N LEU A 232 23.19 10.46 0.35
CA LEU A 232 24.44 9.71 0.54
C LEU A 232 25.41 9.83 -0.64
N ALA A 233 24.89 9.98 -1.86
CA ALA A 233 25.69 10.17 -3.06
C ALA A 233 26.50 11.48 -3.05
N GLU A 234 26.01 12.50 -2.34
CA GLU A 234 26.63 13.82 -2.21
C GLU A 234 27.42 14.00 -0.90
N LEU A 235 27.54 12.95 -0.07
CA LEU A 235 28.26 13.00 1.19
C LEU A 235 29.56 12.19 1.15
N PRO A 236 30.62 12.66 1.85
CA PRO A 236 31.79 11.84 2.14
C PRO A 236 31.38 10.52 2.80
N MET A 237 32.12 9.44 2.49
CA MET A 237 31.86 8.10 3.03
C MET A 237 31.90 8.05 4.56
N GLN A 238 32.67 8.94 5.18
CA GLN A 238 32.86 9.01 6.63
C GLN A 238 31.85 9.92 7.35
N ALA A 239 30.97 10.64 6.63
CA ALA A 239 29.98 11.51 7.27
C ALA A 239 29.09 10.71 8.24
N PRO A 240 28.84 11.19 9.47
CA PRO A 240 28.05 10.44 10.45
C PRO A 240 26.60 10.33 10.00
N LEU A 241 26.00 9.15 10.21
CA LEU A 241 24.58 8.89 9.94
C LEU A 241 23.79 8.90 11.26
N PRO A 242 22.58 9.48 11.28
CA PRO A 242 21.71 9.39 12.45
C PRO A 242 21.39 7.92 12.79
N ALA A 243 21.51 7.54 14.06
CA ALA A 243 21.30 6.16 14.52
C ALA A 243 19.93 5.57 14.10
N ARG A 244 18.91 6.43 14.03
CA ARG A 244 17.54 6.04 13.63
C ARG A 244 17.44 5.51 12.19
N CYS A 245 18.37 5.87 11.31
CA CYS A 245 18.38 5.42 9.92
C CYS A 245 18.61 3.91 9.80
N ALA A 246 19.36 3.31 10.74
CA ALA A 246 19.57 1.86 10.77
C ALA A 246 18.25 1.10 10.91
N ALA A 247 17.37 1.55 11.81
CA ALA A 247 16.05 0.94 11.98
C ALA A 247 15.08 1.30 10.83
N ALA A 248 15.18 2.52 10.28
CA ALA A 248 14.30 2.97 9.20
C ALA A 248 14.48 2.12 7.93
N PHE A 249 15.72 1.83 7.57
CA PHE A 249 16.07 1.09 6.35
C PHE A 249 16.56 -0.34 6.62
N ALA A 250 16.29 -0.90 7.81
CA ALA A 250 16.51 -2.31 8.07
C ALA A 250 15.77 -3.18 7.03
N PRO A 251 16.26 -4.40 6.73
CA PRO A 251 15.58 -5.33 5.84
C PRO A 251 14.08 -5.46 6.14
N ALA A 252 13.27 -5.63 5.10
CA ALA A 252 11.82 -5.78 5.27
C ALA A 252 11.50 -7.10 5.99
N ALA A 253 10.63 -7.02 6.99
CA ALA A 253 10.06 -8.20 7.64
C ALA A 253 8.96 -8.81 6.75
N MET A 254 8.58 -10.05 7.01
CA MET A 254 7.57 -10.74 6.20
C MET A 254 6.22 -10.01 6.19
N GLU A 255 5.87 -9.34 7.29
CA GLU A 255 4.63 -8.56 7.43
C GLU A 255 4.64 -7.27 6.59
N GLU A 256 5.81 -6.83 6.14
CA GLU A 256 5.99 -5.67 5.25
C GLU A 256 6.07 -6.08 3.77
N ILE A 257 6.36 -7.36 3.51
CA ILE A 257 6.47 -7.92 2.16
C ILE A 257 5.16 -8.59 1.74
N SER A 258 4.40 -9.20 2.66
CA SER A 258 3.16 -9.93 2.34
C SER A 258 1.91 -9.05 2.38
N LEU A 259 1.01 -9.23 1.41
CA LEU A 259 -0.33 -8.63 1.42
C LEU A 259 -1.31 -9.24 2.44
N CYS A 260 -0.92 -10.22 3.24
CA CYS A 260 -1.83 -10.97 4.13
C CYS A 260 -2.73 -10.06 4.99
N ASN A 261 -2.14 -9.11 5.73
CA ASN A 261 -2.91 -8.19 6.59
C ASN A 261 -3.81 -7.25 5.77
N ALA A 262 -3.27 -6.72 4.68
CA ALA A 262 -3.97 -5.81 3.79
C ALA A 262 -5.22 -6.45 3.18
N LEU A 263 -5.12 -7.70 2.72
CA LEU A 263 -6.24 -8.43 2.13
C LEU A 263 -7.28 -8.86 3.18
N HIS A 264 -6.86 -9.20 4.40
CA HIS A 264 -7.80 -9.39 5.50
C HIS A 264 -8.61 -8.11 5.76
N GLY A 265 -7.97 -6.94 5.73
CA GLY A 265 -8.62 -5.64 5.80
C GLY A 265 -9.62 -5.40 4.66
N GLU A 266 -9.14 -5.60 3.43
CA GLU A 266 -9.94 -5.47 2.19
C GLU A 266 -11.19 -6.35 2.23
N SER A 267 -11.06 -7.59 2.70
CA SER A 267 -12.19 -8.51 2.83
C SER A 267 -13.31 -7.97 3.72
N ARG A 268 -12.98 -7.23 4.79
CA ARG A 268 -13.98 -6.64 5.69
C ARG A 268 -14.75 -5.53 4.99
N MET A 269 -14.07 -4.73 4.17
CA MET A 269 -14.70 -3.72 3.34
C MET A 269 -15.65 -4.38 2.34
N VAL A 270 -15.16 -5.34 1.55
CA VAL A 270 -15.96 -6.05 0.53
C VAL A 270 -17.14 -6.80 1.15
N PHE A 271 -16.95 -7.47 2.29
CA PHE A 271 -18.03 -8.18 2.98
C PHE A 271 -19.05 -7.24 3.61
N SER A 272 -18.66 -6.02 3.99
CA SER A 272 -19.61 -4.99 4.40
C SER A 272 -20.48 -4.52 3.24
N MET A 273 -19.93 -4.42 2.01
CA MET A 273 -20.71 -4.10 0.82
C MET A 273 -21.75 -5.17 0.54
N LEU A 274 -21.36 -6.45 0.60
CA LEU A 274 -22.29 -7.57 0.40
C LEU A 274 -23.42 -7.61 1.43
N GLN A 275 -23.14 -7.20 2.68
CA GLN A 275 -24.15 -7.13 3.73
C GLN A 275 -25.13 -5.97 3.56
N ASN A 276 -24.66 -4.88 2.95
CA ASN A 276 -25.44 -3.66 2.77
C ASN A 276 -25.97 -3.46 1.35
N ALA A 277 -25.66 -4.38 0.43
CA ALA A 277 -26.25 -4.41 -0.90
C ALA A 277 -27.78 -4.55 -0.78
N SER A 278 -28.47 -3.41 -0.74
CA SER A 278 -29.88 -3.28 -1.06
C SER A 278 -29.98 -3.18 -2.58
N VAL A 279 -30.82 -4.02 -3.18
CA VAL A 279 -31.17 -3.88 -4.59
C VAL A 279 -32.09 -2.66 -4.71
N GLN A 280 -31.50 -1.48 -4.93
CA GLN A 280 -32.19 -0.27 -5.32
C GLN A 280 -31.43 0.37 -6.48
N ASP A 281 -31.88 0.15 -7.70
CA ASP A 281 -32.64 1.13 -8.50
C ASP A 281 -32.57 0.75 -9.99
N GLY A 282 -33.73 0.70 -10.65
CA GLY A 282 -33.87 0.40 -12.07
C GLY A 282 -35.30 0.04 -12.47
N ASP A 283 -35.71 0.41 -13.68
CA ASP A 283 -37.04 0.26 -14.30
C ASP A 283 -37.60 -1.19 -14.42
N ARG A 284 -37.09 -2.16 -13.63
CA ARG A 284 -37.39 -3.59 -13.74
C ARG A 284 -37.73 -4.23 -12.39
N ALA A 285 -38.80 -3.73 -11.77
CA ALA A 285 -39.35 -4.15 -10.48
C ALA A 285 -39.55 -5.68 -10.25
N TRP A 286 -39.55 -6.52 -11.30
CA TRP A 286 -39.64 -7.98 -11.16
C TRP A 286 -38.27 -8.66 -10.94
N LEU A 287 -37.21 -8.17 -11.59
CA LEU A 287 -35.83 -8.65 -11.38
C LEU A 287 -35.34 -8.25 -9.99
N ASP A 288 -35.71 -7.06 -9.52
CA ASP A 288 -35.37 -6.59 -8.17
C ASP A 288 -36.04 -7.38 -7.05
N ARG A 289 -37.17 -8.05 -7.33
CA ARG A 289 -37.83 -8.97 -6.39
C ARG A 289 -37.18 -10.36 -6.35
N ILE A 290 -36.50 -10.78 -7.40
CA ILE A 290 -35.87 -12.11 -7.52
C ILE A 290 -34.37 -12.04 -7.18
N SER A 291 -33.69 -10.94 -7.53
CA SER A 291 -32.26 -10.71 -7.27
C SER A 291 -31.83 -10.96 -5.81
N PRO A 292 -32.50 -10.42 -4.77
CA PRO A 292 -32.12 -10.71 -3.39
C PRO A 292 -32.34 -12.18 -2.98
N ARG A 293 -33.17 -12.95 -3.72
CA ARG A 293 -33.34 -14.41 -3.51
C ARG A 293 -32.29 -15.26 -4.24
N LEU A 294 -31.48 -14.65 -5.11
CA LEU A 294 -30.36 -15.26 -5.83
C LEU A 294 -28.99 -14.77 -5.31
N LEU A 295 -28.98 -14.09 -4.16
CA LEU A 295 -27.78 -13.68 -3.45
C LEU A 295 -27.71 -14.40 -2.10
N ASP A 296 -26.98 -15.52 -2.07
CA ASP A 296 -26.57 -16.16 -0.83
C ASP A 296 -25.27 -15.51 -0.35
N ARG A 297 -25.40 -14.65 0.67
CA ARG A 297 -24.29 -13.85 1.19
C ARG A 297 -23.18 -14.71 1.78
N GLU A 298 -23.53 -15.80 2.47
CA GLU A 298 -22.52 -16.67 3.08
C GLU A 298 -21.76 -17.44 2.00
N ARG A 299 -22.45 -17.99 1.01
CA ARG A 299 -21.79 -18.63 -0.15
C ARG A 299 -20.93 -17.66 -0.94
N THR A 300 -21.39 -16.43 -1.11
CA THR A 300 -20.62 -15.39 -1.82
C THR A 300 -19.36 -15.01 -1.04
N GLN A 301 -19.47 -14.82 0.28
CA GLN A 301 -18.30 -14.59 1.13
C GLN A 301 -17.33 -15.77 1.10
N ALA A 302 -17.84 -17.00 1.16
CA ALA A 302 -17.01 -18.20 1.10
C ALA A 302 -16.30 -18.36 -0.25
N LEU A 303 -17.00 -18.09 -1.35
CA LEU A 303 -16.46 -18.09 -2.71
C LEU A 303 -15.32 -17.07 -2.87
N LEU A 304 -15.47 -15.87 -2.29
CA LEU A 304 -14.46 -14.81 -2.34
C LEU A 304 -13.31 -14.99 -1.34
N ALA A 305 -13.52 -15.74 -0.25
CA ALA A 305 -12.56 -15.81 0.85
C ALA A 305 -11.13 -16.21 0.42
N PRO A 306 -10.91 -17.19 -0.48
CA PRO A 306 -9.56 -17.52 -0.97
C PRO A 306 -8.82 -16.33 -1.60
N THR A 307 -9.53 -15.42 -2.28
CA THR A 307 -8.96 -14.21 -2.89
C THR A 307 -8.39 -13.24 -1.85
N PHE A 308 -8.77 -13.36 -0.58
CA PHE A 308 -8.29 -12.53 0.52
C PHE A 308 -7.34 -13.23 1.50
N THR A 309 -7.17 -14.56 1.39
CA THR A 309 -6.31 -15.34 2.31
C THR A 309 -5.05 -15.90 1.65
N TRP A 310 -4.96 -15.91 0.32
CA TRP A 310 -3.85 -16.53 -0.42
C TRP A 310 -2.48 -16.00 0.01
N ALA A 311 -2.36 -14.69 0.26
CA ALA A 311 -1.11 -14.02 0.63
C ALA A 311 -0.56 -14.47 2.00
N CYS A 312 -1.41 -15.07 2.83
CA CYS A 312 -1.04 -15.62 4.13
C CYS A 312 -0.47 -17.05 4.05
N SER A 313 -0.61 -17.72 2.91
CA SER A 313 -0.24 -19.13 2.76
C SER A 313 1.27 -19.36 2.84
N ALA A 314 1.68 -20.52 3.37
CA ALA A 314 3.08 -20.89 3.47
C ALA A 314 3.81 -20.92 2.10
N PRO A 315 3.22 -21.44 1.00
CA PRO A 315 3.85 -21.40 -0.32
C PRO A 315 4.14 -19.98 -0.81
N VAL A 316 3.20 -19.05 -0.62
CA VAL A 316 3.40 -17.64 -1.01
C VAL A 316 4.50 -17.02 -0.17
N ARG A 317 4.47 -17.20 1.16
CA ARG A 317 5.53 -16.68 2.05
C ARG A 317 6.91 -17.22 1.70
N ALA A 318 7.01 -18.47 1.25
CA ALA A 318 8.27 -19.06 0.80
C ALA A 318 8.81 -18.41 -0.50
N VAL A 319 7.93 -18.08 -1.45
CA VAL A 319 8.28 -17.31 -2.66
C VAL A 319 8.77 -15.91 -2.28
N LEU A 320 8.04 -15.22 -1.41
CA LEU A 320 8.37 -13.87 -0.96
C LEU A 320 9.70 -13.82 -0.19
N ALA A 321 9.96 -14.81 0.68
CA ALA A 321 11.21 -14.91 1.44
C ALA A 321 12.45 -15.05 0.55
N GLN A 322 12.29 -15.53 -0.67
CA GLN A 322 13.36 -15.73 -1.64
C GLN A 322 13.45 -14.60 -2.67
N ASP A 323 12.66 -13.53 -2.48
CA ASP A 323 12.54 -12.41 -3.43
C ASP A 323 12.24 -12.87 -4.86
N ARG A 324 11.46 -13.96 -5.02
CA ARG A 324 11.02 -14.44 -6.34
C ARG A 324 9.72 -13.76 -6.74
N ALA A 325 9.58 -13.34 -7.99
CA ALA A 325 8.35 -12.75 -8.49
C ALA A 325 7.15 -13.65 -8.19
N LEU A 326 6.08 -13.10 -7.62
CA LEU A 326 4.85 -13.85 -7.39
C LEU A 326 4.31 -14.37 -8.74
N PRO A 327 4.18 -15.69 -8.93
CA PRO A 327 3.60 -16.25 -10.15
C PRO A 327 2.10 -15.90 -10.27
N PRO A 328 1.58 -15.59 -11.47
CA PRO A 328 0.17 -15.24 -11.66
C PRO A 328 -0.81 -16.29 -11.13
N GLY A 329 -0.46 -17.58 -11.25
CA GLY A 329 -1.31 -18.70 -10.80
C GLY A 329 -1.42 -18.87 -9.28
N MET A 330 -0.67 -18.11 -8.47
CA MET A 330 -0.79 -18.14 -7.00
C MET A 330 -1.88 -17.22 -6.45
N VAL A 331 -2.45 -16.34 -7.27
CA VAL A 331 -3.61 -15.52 -6.90
C VAL A 331 -4.88 -16.29 -7.32
N PRO A 332 -5.69 -16.78 -6.37
CA PRO A 332 -6.86 -17.57 -6.70
C PRO A 332 -7.97 -16.70 -7.28
N MET A 333 -8.57 -17.20 -8.36
CA MET A 333 -9.80 -16.65 -8.93
C MET A 333 -11.01 -17.43 -8.39
N PRO A 334 -12.13 -16.76 -8.09
CA PRO A 334 -13.37 -17.44 -7.74
C PRO A 334 -13.86 -18.37 -8.85
N ASP A 335 -14.15 -19.63 -8.52
CA ASP A 335 -14.78 -20.56 -9.47
C ASP A 335 -16.31 -20.33 -9.51
N THR A 336 -16.76 -19.63 -10.54
CA THR A 336 -18.16 -19.28 -10.75
C THR A 336 -18.90 -20.24 -11.68
N ALA A 337 -18.24 -21.26 -12.21
CA ALA A 337 -18.83 -22.24 -13.12
C ALA A 337 -19.34 -23.49 -12.38
N THR A 338 -19.92 -23.30 -11.18
CA THR A 338 -20.30 -24.39 -10.27
C THR A 338 -21.81 -24.51 -10.11
N VAL A 339 -22.29 -25.71 -9.75
CA VAL A 339 -23.70 -25.97 -9.43
C VAL A 339 -24.22 -25.02 -8.35
N ALA A 340 -23.38 -24.61 -7.40
CA ALA A 340 -23.72 -23.66 -6.34
C ALA A 340 -24.15 -22.28 -6.87
N CYS A 341 -23.74 -21.90 -8.09
CA CYS A 341 -24.10 -20.60 -8.68
C CYS A 341 -25.54 -20.54 -9.20
N VAL A 342 -26.25 -21.66 -9.38
CA VAL A 342 -27.67 -21.62 -9.79
C VAL A 342 -28.55 -20.92 -8.73
N ALA A 343 -28.32 -21.23 -7.45
CA ALA A 343 -29.02 -20.60 -6.33
C ALA A 343 -28.34 -19.32 -5.83
N ASN A 344 -27.09 -19.05 -6.23
CA ASN A 344 -26.32 -17.86 -5.86
C ASN A 344 -25.86 -17.05 -7.10
N ALA A 345 -26.72 -16.93 -8.11
CA ALA A 345 -26.34 -16.36 -9.40
C ALA A 345 -25.83 -14.92 -9.29
N THR A 346 -26.47 -14.10 -8.44
CA THR A 346 -26.05 -12.71 -8.19
C THR A 346 -24.69 -12.68 -7.48
N GLY A 347 -24.50 -13.56 -6.49
CA GLY A 347 -23.23 -13.67 -5.77
C GLY A 347 -22.06 -14.10 -6.66
N CYS A 348 -22.28 -15.08 -7.54
CA CYS A 348 -21.27 -15.51 -8.50
C CYS A 348 -20.97 -14.46 -9.57
N LEU A 349 -21.98 -13.69 -9.99
CA LEU A 349 -21.76 -12.55 -10.88
C LEU A 349 -20.88 -11.49 -10.20
N LEU A 350 -21.21 -11.10 -8.97
CA LEU A 350 -20.41 -10.14 -8.18
C LEU A 350 -18.98 -10.64 -7.96
N ALA A 351 -18.81 -11.93 -7.71
CA ALA A 351 -17.50 -12.55 -7.56
C ALA A 351 -16.69 -12.62 -8.85
N ASN A 352 -17.29 -12.31 -10.02
CA ASN A 352 -16.61 -12.28 -11.32
C ASN A 352 -16.41 -10.85 -11.86
N VAL A 353 -16.83 -9.82 -11.12
CA VAL A 353 -16.61 -8.41 -11.49
C VAL A 353 -15.16 -8.01 -11.20
N ALA A 354 -14.61 -7.12 -12.04
CA ALA A 354 -13.22 -6.64 -12.04
C ALA A 354 -12.56 -6.66 -10.66
N HIS A 355 -11.56 -7.53 -10.51
CA HIS A 355 -10.75 -7.62 -9.31
C HIS A 355 -9.58 -6.64 -9.39
N PRO A 356 -9.20 -6.00 -8.27
CA PRO A 356 -7.93 -5.29 -8.21
C PRO A 356 -6.77 -6.23 -8.60
N ASP A 357 -5.74 -5.68 -9.23
CA ASP A 357 -4.55 -6.45 -9.62
C ASP A 357 -3.68 -6.75 -8.39
N TYR A 358 -4.12 -7.70 -7.57
CA TYR A 358 -3.45 -8.10 -6.33
C TYR A 358 -2.05 -8.65 -6.57
N ALA A 359 -1.79 -9.25 -7.74
CA ALA A 359 -0.45 -9.67 -8.13
C ALA A 359 0.47 -8.44 -8.26
N ASN A 360 0.04 -7.39 -8.95
CA ASN A 360 0.83 -6.17 -9.07
C ASN A 360 1.00 -5.45 -7.73
N TYR A 361 -0.02 -5.42 -6.86
CA TYR A 361 0.15 -4.87 -5.51
C TYR A 361 1.15 -5.67 -4.68
N GLN A 362 1.16 -6.99 -4.80
CA GLN A 362 2.17 -7.84 -4.16
C GLN A 362 3.57 -7.56 -4.71
N HIS A 363 3.70 -7.39 -6.02
CA HIS A 363 4.96 -6.98 -6.65
C HIS A 363 5.45 -5.63 -6.15
N ARG A 364 4.56 -4.65 -5.90
CA ARG A 364 4.94 -3.35 -5.31
C ARG A 364 5.55 -3.50 -3.90
N LEU A 365 5.06 -4.45 -3.09
CA LEU A 365 5.67 -4.75 -1.80
C LEU A 365 7.04 -5.43 -1.95
N GLN A 366 7.18 -6.33 -2.91
CA GLN A 366 8.47 -6.93 -3.23
C GLN A 366 9.48 -5.88 -3.71
N ASP A 367 9.07 -4.94 -4.56
CA ASP A 367 9.92 -3.83 -5.02
C ASP A 367 10.32 -2.90 -3.87
N THR A 368 9.43 -2.71 -2.89
CA THR A 368 9.75 -1.95 -1.66
C THR A 368 10.78 -2.68 -0.81
N ALA A 369 10.66 -4.00 -0.66
CA ALA A 369 11.64 -4.82 0.04
C ALA A 369 13.01 -4.81 -0.65
N ALA A 370 13.02 -4.87 -1.99
CA ALA A 370 14.23 -4.70 -2.79
C ALA A 370 14.88 -3.34 -2.58
N ALA A 371 14.10 -2.26 -2.55
CA ALA A 371 14.63 -0.92 -2.27
C ALA A 371 15.35 -0.86 -0.91
N LEU A 372 14.78 -1.45 0.15
CA LEU A 372 15.44 -1.52 1.46
C LEU A 372 16.72 -2.35 1.44
N ARG A 373 16.72 -3.47 0.70
CA ARG A 373 17.92 -4.29 0.49
C ARG A 373 19.00 -3.51 -0.25
N THR A 374 18.62 -2.74 -1.27
CA THR A 374 19.55 -1.86 -1.99
C THR A 374 20.14 -0.81 -1.06
N VAL A 375 19.34 -0.11 -0.26
CA VAL A 375 19.85 0.85 0.73
C VAL A 375 20.80 0.20 1.72
N THR A 376 20.49 -1.00 2.20
CA THR A 376 21.40 -1.76 3.10
C THR A 376 22.71 -2.09 2.39
N ALA A 377 22.68 -2.45 1.10
CA ALA A 377 23.89 -2.67 0.30
C ALA A 377 24.70 -1.37 0.09
N LEU A 378 24.03 -0.23 -0.14
CA LEU A 378 24.70 1.08 -0.22
C LEU A 378 25.41 1.41 1.10
N LEU A 379 24.77 1.17 2.24
CA LEU A 379 25.40 1.35 3.55
C LEU A 379 26.59 0.40 3.76
N TRP A 380 26.48 -0.87 3.33
CA TRP A 380 27.60 -1.80 3.39
C TRP A 380 28.82 -1.36 2.55
N LEU A 381 28.57 -0.79 1.36
CA LEU A 381 29.60 -0.20 0.51
C LEU A 381 30.21 1.04 1.16
N ARG A 382 29.38 1.87 1.81
CA ARG A 382 29.79 3.06 2.56
C ARG A 382 30.81 2.73 3.66
N ASP A 383 30.59 1.64 4.38
CA ASP A 383 31.45 1.20 5.49
C ASP A 383 32.81 0.66 5.03
N ARG A 384 33.10 0.61 3.71
CA ARG A 384 34.37 0.16 3.12
C ARG A 384 35.00 1.25 2.22
N PRO A 385 35.31 2.44 2.77
CA PRO A 385 35.79 3.56 1.96
C PRO A 385 37.16 3.34 1.31
N ALA A 386 37.98 2.43 1.84
CA ALA A 386 39.32 2.13 1.31
C ALA A 386 39.31 1.21 0.06
N ASP A 387 38.16 0.61 -0.26
CA ASP A 387 38.04 -0.30 -1.40
C ASP A 387 37.74 0.46 -2.69
N THR A 388 38.80 0.67 -3.50
CA THR A 388 38.75 1.40 -4.77
C THR A 388 38.50 0.50 -5.98
N ARG A 389 38.26 -0.80 -5.78
CA ARG A 389 38.01 -1.74 -6.89
C ARG A 389 36.72 -1.37 -7.64
N PRO A 390 36.61 -1.76 -8.92
CA PRO A 390 35.38 -1.60 -9.70
C PRO A 390 34.13 -2.06 -8.93
N LEU A 391 33.04 -1.31 -9.05
CA LEU A 391 31.80 -1.54 -8.30
C LEU A 391 31.31 -2.99 -8.42
N ALA A 392 31.40 -3.59 -9.61
CA ALA A 392 31.03 -4.98 -9.84
C ALA A 392 31.79 -5.98 -8.94
N LEU A 393 33.09 -5.76 -8.68
CA LEU A 393 33.87 -6.62 -7.79
C LEU A 393 33.46 -6.43 -6.32
N ARG A 394 33.16 -5.20 -5.92
CA ARG A 394 32.67 -4.90 -4.56
C ARG A 394 31.29 -5.51 -4.31
N LEU A 395 30.41 -5.52 -5.31
CA LEU A 395 29.12 -6.20 -5.25
C LEU A 395 29.26 -7.72 -5.13
N ALA A 396 30.29 -8.30 -5.74
CA ALA A 396 30.57 -9.73 -5.60
C ALA A 396 30.90 -10.11 -4.14
N GLU A 397 31.37 -9.19 -3.31
CA GLU A 397 31.68 -9.42 -1.89
C GLU A 397 30.50 -9.15 -0.94
N LEU A 398 29.38 -8.63 -1.44
CA LEU A 398 28.19 -8.43 -0.61
C LEU A 398 27.78 -9.75 0.07
N PRO A 399 27.32 -9.70 1.33
CA PRO A 399 26.66 -10.85 1.95
C PRO A 399 25.57 -11.43 1.03
N PRO A 400 25.38 -12.75 0.96
CA PRO A 400 24.42 -13.37 0.05
C PRO A 400 23.00 -12.79 0.17
N ALA A 401 22.58 -12.44 1.39
CA ALA A 401 21.29 -11.81 1.66
C ALA A 401 21.13 -10.42 1.03
N LEU A 402 22.21 -9.66 0.86
CA LEU A 402 22.20 -8.33 0.22
C LEU A 402 22.34 -8.42 -1.29
N ARG A 403 23.20 -9.32 -1.77
CA ARG A 403 23.44 -9.54 -3.21
C ARG A 403 22.13 -9.93 -3.92
N GLY A 404 21.34 -10.80 -3.29
CA GLY A 404 20.11 -11.35 -3.86
C GLY A 404 20.38 -12.50 -4.83
N GLN A 405 19.51 -13.52 -4.82
CA GLN A 405 19.62 -14.67 -5.72
C GLN A 405 18.66 -14.55 -6.91
N ALA A 406 17.36 -14.39 -6.64
CA ALA A 406 16.34 -14.27 -7.69
C ALA A 406 16.37 -12.92 -8.43
N ARG A 407 16.87 -11.89 -7.75
CA ARG A 407 16.94 -10.51 -8.23
C ARG A 407 18.26 -9.88 -7.78
N PRO A 408 19.37 -10.17 -8.48
CA PRO A 408 20.68 -9.68 -8.08
C PRO A 408 20.80 -8.16 -8.26
N LEU A 409 21.56 -7.51 -7.37
CA LEU A 409 22.01 -6.13 -7.58
C LEU A 409 23.05 -6.10 -8.71
N GLN A 410 22.91 -5.13 -9.62
CA GLN A 410 23.82 -4.95 -10.74
C GLN A 410 24.54 -3.60 -10.63
N ALA A 411 25.80 -3.57 -11.04
CA ALA A 411 26.53 -2.32 -11.22
C ALA A 411 26.24 -1.79 -12.62
N ASP A 412 25.88 -0.52 -12.73
CA ASP A 412 25.75 0.11 -14.03
C ASP A 412 27.13 0.40 -14.63
N GLY A 413 27.19 0.57 -15.95
CA GLY A 413 28.43 0.83 -16.69
C GLY A 413 29.15 2.12 -16.28
N ASP A 414 28.46 3.06 -15.62
CA ASP A 414 29.06 4.30 -15.11
C ASP A 414 29.81 4.12 -13.77
N GLY A 415 29.65 2.98 -13.10
CA GLY A 415 30.24 2.71 -11.79
C GLY A 415 29.71 3.61 -10.65
N LYS A 416 28.68 4.41 -10.92
CA LYS A 416 28.08 5.39 -10.00
C LYS A 416 26.68 5.00 -9.56
N HIS A 417 26.06 4.02 -10.21
CA HIS A 417 24.73 3.55 -9.89
C HIS A 417 24.67 2.03 -9.71
N LEU A 418 23.75 1.61 -8.84
CA LEU A 418 23.26 0.25 -8.74
C LEU A 418 21.90 0.15 -9.42
N SER A 419 21.69 -0.91 -10.17
CA SER A 419 20.40 -1.26 -10.74
C SER A 419 19.80 -2.51 -10.08
N ILE A 420 18.47 -2.51 -9.94
CA ILE A 420 17.71 -3.67 -9.50
C ILE A 420 16.41 -3.77 -10.29
N ALA A 421 16.07 -4.98 -10.73
CA ALA A 421 14.87 -5.22 -11.50
C ALA A 421 13.59 -4.92 -10.71
N ARG A 422 12.54 -4.49 -11.41
CA ARG A 422 11.21 -4.36 -10.80
C ARG A 422 10.29 -5.49 -11.21
N TYR A 423 9.45 -5.94 -10.29
CA TYR A 423 8.36 -6.84 -10.61
C TYR A 423 7.07 -6.08 -10.93
N ALA A 424 6.81 -4.96 -10.24
CA ALA A 424 5.57 -4.22 -10.45
C ALA A 424 5.58 -3.48 -11.79
N ARG A 425 4.44 -3.50 -12.47
CA ARG A 425 4.23 -2.71 -13.69
C ARG A 425 4.00 -1.24 -13.32
N GLY A 426 4.79 -0.34 -13.90
CA GLY A 426 4.57 1.11 -13.88
C GLY A 426 3.58 1.56 -14.96
N GLU A 427 3.25 2.86 -14.99
CA GLU A 427 2.40 3.47 -16.04
C GLU A 427 3.10 3.46 -17.42
N GLU A 428 4.44 3.57 -17.44
CA GLU A 428 5.27 3.52 -18.66
C GLU A 428 5.92 2.13 -18.88
N GLY A 429 5.50 1.11 -18.13
CA GLY A 429 6.11 -0.24 -18.14
C GLY A 429 6.97 -0.52 -16.92
N ALA A 430 7.58 -1.72 -16.87
CA ALA A 430 8.56 -2.08 -15.84
C ALA A 430 9.95 -1.58 -16.26
N ALA A 431 10.48 -0.58 -15.57
CA ALA A 431 11.85 -0.12 -15.71
C ALA A 431 12.64 -0.50 -14.44
N ASP A 432 13.91 -0.84 -14.58
CA ASP A 432 14.80 -1.12 -13.45
C ASP A 432 15.00 0.13 -12.60
N ASP A 433 15.18 -0.08 -11.29
CA ASP A 433 15.47 1.01 -10.38
C ASP A 433 16.94 1.32 -10.33
N ARG A 434 17.30 2.58 -10.56
CA ARG A 434 18.68 3.07 -10.40
C ARG A 434 18.85 3.81 -9.08
N TRP A 435 19.90 3.43 -8.36
CA TRP A 435 20.25 3.95 -7.04
C TRP A 435 21.67 4.49 -7.07
N PRO A 436 21.91 5.75 -6.69
CA PRO A 436 23.26 6.29 -6.70
C PRO A 436 24.10 5.65 -5.58
N VAL A 437 25.35 5.31 -5.91
CA VAL A 437 26.33 4.80 -4.94
C VAL A 437 26.75 5.94 -4.00
N PRO A 438 27.02 5.67 -2.70
CA PRO A 438 27.48 6.72 -1.79
C PRO A 438 28.75 7.41 -2.30
N ALA A 439 28.86 8.72 -2.05
CA ALA A 439 29.95 9.58 -2.52
C ALA A 439 30.14 9.68 -4.07
N SER A 440 29.28 9.06 -4.89
CA SER A 440 29.43 9.03 -6.36
C SER A 440 29.31 10.40 -7.06
N ARG A 441 28.79 11.41 -6.36
CA ARG A 441 28.61 12.79 -6.83
C ARG A 441 29.58 13.79 -6.19
N LEU A 442 30.49 13.33 -5.33
CA LEU A 442 31.58 14.18 -4.89
C LEU A 442 32.54 14.40 -6.07
N ALA A 443 32.93 15.65 -6.29
CA ALA A 443 34.04 15.93 -7.18
C ALA A 443 35.28 15.22 -6.63
N LEU A 444 36.02 14.49 -7.48
CA LEU A 444 37.37 14.08 -7.15
C LEU A 444 38.16 15.38 -6.97
N GLU A 445 38.48 15.76 -5.73
CA GLU A 445 39.54 16.74 -5.54
C GLU A 445 40.79 16.16 -6.21
N PRO A 446 41.46 16.91 -7.11
CA PRO A 446 42.73 16.45 -7.65
C PRO A 446 43.67 16.32 -6.46
N THR A 447 44.06 15.08 -6.14
CA THR A 447 45.15 14.81 -5.21
C THR A 447 46.33 15.66 -5.65
N GLY A 448 46.64 16.67 -4.84
CA GLY A 448 47.69 17.64 -5.12
C GLY A 448 48.98 16.93 -5.48
N ILE A 449 49.53 17.30 -6.63
CA ILE A 449 50.86 16.92 -7.05
C ILE A 449 51.82 17.47 -6.00
N ALA A 450 52.34 16.60 -5.14
CA ALA A 450 53.53 16.89 -4.37
C ALA A 450 54.72 16.80 -5.34
N ILE A 451 55.11 17.94 -5.91
CA ILE A 451 56.45 18.11 -6.45
C ILE A 451 57.35 18.40 -5.25
N GLN A 452 58.25 17.46 -4.94
CA GLN A 452 59.55 17.76 -4.34
C GLN A 452 60.63 17.19 -5.23
#